data_AF-A0AAN9TPB3-F1
#
_entry.id   AF-A0AAN9TPB3-F1
#
_cell.length_a   1.000
_cell.length_b   1.000
_cell.length_c   1.000
_cell.angle_alpha   90.00
_cell.angle_beta   90.00
_cell.angle_gamma   90.00
#
_symmetry.space_group_name_H-M   'P 1'
#
loop_
_entity.id
_entity.type
_entity.pdbx_description
1 polymer ?
#
loop_
_entity_poly.entity_id
_entity_poly.type
_entity_poly.pdbx_seq_one_letter_code
_entity_poly.pdbx_strand_id
1 'polypeptide(L)'
;MACWLSVDASGYVMKPTAVACKPVMIWASLRHGTRYPGKSTIEDMKSLLKIKEDIGKNHAEGYGQLCDKDLNMIKNWSYMLSTSYANRLSTQGKDDLRFLAKRLKSQFAGVLDAPYSAERFSVLEYMQDLKYYYEFSYGNDFNKKLACPLVSDMVKKFNDLAEGSNKASAKPLGLFYFSHSATHLPLLTLLKLKEDTEHLTHSNYPAMSRREFMTSTIVPFTANLVAAFYK
;
A
#
# COMPACT_ATOMS: atom_id res chain seq x y z
N MET A 1 -24.78 -4.81 -37.86
CA MET A 1 -25.66 -5.38 -36.82
C MET A 1 -24.89 -5.35 -35.50
N ALA A 2 -25.36 -4.62 -34.49
CA ALA A 2 -24.66 -4.51 -33.21
C ALA A 2 -25.05 -5.67 -32.29
N CYS A 3 -24.07 -6.42 -31.79
CA CYS A 3 -24.28 -7.46 -30.79
C CYS A 3 -24.21 -6.84 -29.41
N TRP A 4 -25.35 -6.75 -28.72
CA TRP A 4 -25.40 -6.29 -27.34
C TRP A 4 -25.31 -7.47 -26.39
N LEU A 5 -24.61 -7.25 -25.29
CA LEU A 5 -24.49 -8.19 -24.19
C LEU A 5 -25.34 -7.66 -23.04
N SER A 6 -26.36 -8.43 -22.64
CA SER A 6 -27.20 -8.13 -21.49
C SER A 6 -26.55 -8.73 -20.23
N VAL A 7 -26.37 -7.91 -19.19
CA VAL A 7 -26.02 -8.39 -17.86
C VAL A 7 -27.22 -8.13 -16.97
N ASP A 8 -27.76 -9.17 -16.35
CA ASP A 8 -28.85 -8.98 -15.39
C ASP A 8 -28.33 -8.53 -14.02
N ALA A 9 -29.23 -8.10 -13.15
CA ALA A 9 -28.89 -7.61 -11.81
C ALA A 9 -28.29 -8.69 -10.88
N SER A 10 -28.36 -9.97 -11.25
CA SER A 10 -27.71 -11.08 -10.54
C SER A 10 -26.24 -11.28 -10.96
N GLY A 11 -25.77 -10.51 -11.95
CA GLY A 11 -24.43 -10.64 -12.52
C GLY A 11 -24.30 -11.81 -13.50
N TYR A 12 -25.42 -12.42 -13.91
CA TYR A 12 -25.42 -13.43 -14.95
C TYR A 12 -25.22 -12.76 -16.30
N VAL A 13 -24.22 -13.22 -17.03
CA VAL A 13 -23.90 -12.66 -18.34
C VAL A 13 -24.61 -13.47 -19.41
N MET A 14 -25.64 -12.89 -20.02
CA MET A 14 -26.32 -13.50 -21.16
C MET A 14 -25.46 -13.32 -22.41
N LYS A 15 -24.84 -14.41 -22.86
CA LYS A 15 -24.13 -14.41 -24.15
C LYS A 15 -25.14 -14.14 -25.27
N PRO A 16 -24.79 -13.33 -26.28
CA PRO A 16 -25.67 -13.10 -27.41
C PRO A 16 -25.98 -14.43 -28.11
N THR A 17 -27.24 -14.69 -28.38
CA THR A 17 -27.72 -15.93 -29.03
C THR A 17 -27.32 -16.00 -30.51
N ALA A 18 -26.86 -14.90 -31.11
CA ALA A 18 -26.36 -14.86 -32.48
C ALA A 18 -24.93 -15.45 -32.55
N VAL A 19 -24.76 -16.46 -33.40
CA VAL A 19 -23.61 -17.39 -33.49
C VAL A 19 -22.27 -16.71 -33.89
N ALA A 20 -22.21 -15.39 -34.10
CA ALA A 20 -21.04 -14.68 -34.63
C ALA A 20 -20.56 -13.45 -33.83
N CYS A 21 -21.01 -13.24 -32.60
CA CYS A 21 -20.62 -12.05 -31.83
C CYS A 21 -19.29 -12.26 -31.10
N LYS A 22 -18.26 -11.47 -31.45
CA LYS A 22 -16.97 -11.40 -30.73
C LYS A 22 -16.88 -10.12 -29.90
N PRO A 23 -16.45 -10.16 -28.63
CA PRO A 23 -16.26 -8.95 -27.83
C PRO A 23 -15.08 -8.14 -28.36
N VAL A 24 -15.27 -6.84 -28.53
CA VAL A 24 -14.23 -5.88 -28.98
C VAL A 24 -13.88 -4.82 -27.93
N MET A 25 -14.75 -4.61 -26.95
CA MET A 25 -14.55 -3.72 -25.81
C MET A 25 -15.35 -4.24 -24.62
N ILE A 26 -14.81 -4.06 -23.41
CA ILE A 26 -15.52 -4.30 -22.15
C ILE A 26 -15.55 -3.01 -21.34
N TRP A 27 -16.74 -2.62 -20.90
CA TRP A 27 -16.93 -1.54 -19.94
C TRP A 27 -17.56 -2.12 -18.68
N ALA A 28 -16.94 -1.89 -17.52
CA ALA A 28 -17.39 -2.44 -16.25
C ALA A 28 -17.22 -1.40 -15.14
N SER A 29 -18.28 -1.22 -14.33
CA SER A 29 -18.20 -0.50 -13.06
C SER A 29 -18.19 -1.52 -11.93
N LEU A 30 -17.09 -1.58 -11.17
CA LEU A 30 -16.84 -2.67 -10.22
C LEU A 30 -16.75 -2.17 -8.78
N ARG A 31 -17.47 -2.88 -7.90
CA ARG A 31 -17.31 -2.90 -6.45
C ARG A 31 -15.82 -2.95 -6.06
N HIS A 32 -15.35 -2.16 -5.10
CA HIS A 32 -14.17 -2.58 -4.32
C HIS A 32 -14.42 -3.97 -3.70
N GLY A 33 -13.34 -4.73 -3.43
CA GLY A 33 -13.46 -6.00 -2.70
C GLY A 33 -13.75 -5.79 -1.21
N THR A 34 -13.98 -6.89 -0.50
CA THR A 34 -14.24 -6.89 0.96
C THR A 34 -13.14 -6.14 1.73
N ARG A 35 -13.53 -5.24 2.63
CA ARG A 35 -12.61 -4.40 3.42
C ARG A 35 -12.84 -4.56 4.90
N TYR A 36 -11.84 -4.21 5.70
CA TYR A 36 -12.04 -3.98 7.14
C TYR A 36 -12.91 -2.74 7.38
N PRO A 37 -13.64 -2.69 8.52
CA PRO A 37 -14.45 -1.53 8.89
C PRO A 37 -13.66 -0.21 8.96
N GLY A 38 -14.40 0.89 9.03
CA GLY A 38 -13.83 2.21 9.26
C GLY A 38 -13.24 2.35 10.67
N LYS A 39 -12.39 3.35 10.87
CA LYS A 39 -11.67 3.55 12.15
C LYS A 39 -12.63 3.66 13.34
N SER A 40 -13.71 4.43 13.24
CA SER A 40 -14.73 4.57 14.30
C SER A 40 -15.39 3.24 14.61
N THR A 41 -15.85 2.52 13.57
CA THR A 41 -16.48 1.21 13.74
C THR A 41 -15.57 0.20 14.43
N ILE A 42 -14.26 0.19 14.11
CA ILE A 42 -13.28 -0.67 14.79
C ILE A 42 -13.17 -0.32 16.28
N GLU A 43 -13.28 0.95 16.65
CA GLU A 43 -13.30 1.34 18.06
C GLU A 43 -14.60 0.93 18.75
N ASP A 44 -15.75 1.17 18.10
CA ASP A 44 -17.07 0.79 18.62
C ASP A 44 -17.20 -0.72 18.84
N MET A 45 -16.60 -1.53 17.95
CA MET A 45 -16.60 -2.99 18.04
C MET A 45 -15.86 -3.54 19.26
N LYS A 46 -15.05 -2.75 19.97
CA LYS A 46 -14.46 -3.18 21.26
C LYS A 46 -15.54 -3.46 22.31
N SER A 47 -16.71 -2.84 22.18
CA SER A 47 -17.87 -3.12 23.04
C SER A 47 -18.35 -4.58 22.98
N LEU A 48 -18.01 -5.33 21.92
CA LEU A 48 -18.31 -6.76 21.81
C LEU A 48 -17.67 -7.58 22.94
N LEU A 49 -16.56 -7.13 23.54
CA LEU A 49 -15.95 -7.78 24.69
C LEU A 49 -16.87 -7.76 25.91
N LYS A 50 -17.58 -6.65 26.12
CA LYS A 50 -18.59 -6.55 27.18
C LYS A 50 -19.77 -7.48 26.89
N ILE A 51 -20.27 -7.51 25.66
CA ILE A 51 -21.36 -8.42 25.26
C ILE A 51 -20.96 -9.88 25.51
N LYS A 52 -19.71 -10.25 25.18
CA LYS A 52 -19.17 -11.58 25.46
C LYS A 52 -19.21 -11.93 26.95
N GLU A 53 -18.82 -11.01 27.83
CA GLU A 53 -18.86 -11.20 29.28
C GLU A 53 -20.30 -11.35 29.80
N ASP A 54 -21.20 -10.49 29.32
CA ASP A 54 -22.61 -10.48 29.72
C ASP A 54 -23.31 -11.79 29.29
N ILE A 55 -23.00 -12.32 28.09
CA ILE A 55 -23.49 -13.64 27.64
C ILE A 55 -23.03 -14.73 28.63
N GLY A 56 -21.77 -14.69 29.07
CA GLY A 56 -21.23 -15.68 30.00
C GLY A 56 -21.90 -15.64 31.38
N LYS A 57 -22.15 -14.45 31.92
CA LYS A 57 -22.83 -14.26 33.21
C LYS A 57 -24.29 -14.68 33.16
N ASN A 58 -25.03 -14.19 32.17
CA ASN A 58 -26.46 -14.50 32.01
C ASN A 58 -26.68 -16.01 31.86
N HIS A 59 -25.82 -16.69 31.09
CA HIS A 59 -25.92 -18.13 30.95
C HIS A 59 -25.67 -18.89 32.27
N ALA A 60 -24.73 -18.44 33.11
CA ALA A 60 -24.47 -19.03 34.42
C ALA A 60 -25.64 -18.82 35.40
N GLU A 61 -26.42 -17.75 35.23
CA GLU A 61 -27.63 -17.45 36.00
C GLU A 61 -28.89 -18.18 35.47
N GLY A 62 -28.75 -19.01 34.43
CA GLY A 62 -29.84 -19.78 33.83
C GLY A 62 -30.61 -19.04 32.73
N TYR A 63 -30.14 -17.87 32.28
CA TYR A 63 -30.74 -17.14 31.16
C TYR A 63 -30.11 -17.56 29.82
N GLY A 64 -30.97 -17.92 28.86
CA GLY A 64 -30.59 -18.28 27.49
C GLY A 64 -30.56 -19.79 27.24
N GLN A 65 -30.35 -20.16 25.96
CA GLN A 65 -30.41 -21.55 25.49
C GLN A 65 -29.17 -21.97 24.67
N LEU A 66 -28.07 -21.23 24.80
CA LEU A 66 -26.82 -21.58 24.13
C LEU A 66 -26.32 -22.93 24.65
N CYS A 67 -25.91 -23.81 23.75
CA CYS A 67 -25.25 -25.04 24.13
C CYS A 67 -23.80 -24.76 24.55
N ASP A 68 -23.20 -25.69 25.30
CA ASP A 68 -21.82 -25.55 25.80
C ASP A 68 -20.80 -25.28 24.70
N LYS A 69 -21.03 -25.86 23.51
CA LYS A 69 -20.15 -25.67 22.35
C LYS A 69 -20.10 -24.20 21.93
N ASP A 70 -21.26 -23.59 21.73
CA ASP A 70 -21.35 -22.19 21.28
C ASP A 70 -20.88 -21.24 22.37
N LEU A 71 -21.22 -21.53 23.63
CA LEU A 71 -20.75 -20.77 24.78
C LEU A 71 -19.22 -20.78 24.87
N ASN A 72 -18.60 -21.96 24.68
CA ASN A 72 -17.15 -22.09 24.68
C ASN A 72 -16.50 -21.35 23.50
N MET A 73 -17.12 -21.37 22.30
CA MET A 73 -16.64 -20.57 21.17
C MET A 73 -16.67 -19.07 21.47
N ILE A 74 -17.75 -18.56 22.08
CA ILE A 74 -17.87 -17.16 22.48
C ILE A 74 -16.85 -16.80 23.57
N LYS A 75 -16.70 -17.65 24.59
CA LYS A 75 -15.71 -17.49 25.66
C LYS A 75 -14.27 -17.47 25.13
N ASN A 76 -13.96 -18.26 24.11
CA ASN A 76 -12.62 -18.35 23.54
C ASN A 76 -12.36 -17.31 22.43
N TRP A 77 -13.40 -16.70 21.87
CA TRP A 77 -13.25 -15.65 20.88
C TRP A 77 -12.54 -14.42 21.45
N SER A 78 -11.66 -13.80 20.66
CA SER A 78 -10.94 -12.59 21.05
C SER A 78 -11.02 -11.53 19.95
N TYR A 79 -11.05 -10.27 20.38
CA TYR A 79 -11.05 -9.13 19.48
C TYR A 79 -9.60 -8.81 19.06
N MET A 80 -9.25 -9.11 17.80
CA MET A 80 -7.89 -8.93 17.27
C MET A 80 -7.76 -7.80 16.23
N LEU A 81 -8.81 -6.99 16.02
CA LEU A 81 -8.82 -5.98 14.97
C LEU A 81 -8.23 -4.65 15.46
N SER A 82 -7.23 -4.14 14.73
CA SER A 82 -6.57 -2.86 15.00
C SER A 82 -7.03 -1.77 14.03
N THR A 83 -7.11 -0.53 14.52
CA THR A 83 -7.42 0.65 13.68
C THR A 83 -6.40 0.90 12.57
N SER A 84 -5.20 0.32 12.67
CA SER A 84 -4.21 0.35 11.58
C SER A 84 -4.72 -0.33 10.29
N TYR A 85 -5.66 -1.27 10.42
CA TYR A 85 -6.29 -1.96 9.29
C TYR A 85 -7.53 -1.24 8.74
N ALA A 86 -7.92 -0.10 9.31
CA ALA A 86 -9.14 0.60 8.90
C ALA A 86 -9.19 0.85 7.39
N ASN A 87 -10.34 0.51 6.78
CA ASN A 87 -10.60 0.61 5.34
C ASN A 87 -9.68 -0.20 4.41
N ARG A 88 -8.70 -0.96 4.95
CA ARG A 88 -7.82 -1.78 4.11
C ARG A 88 -8.62 -2.90 3.45
N LEU A 89 -8.23 -3.24 2.23
CA LEU A 89 -8.74 -4.44 1.56
C LEU A 89 -8.30 -5.67 2.36
N SER A 90 -9.25 -6.53 2.71
CA SER A 90 -8.94 -7.77 3.43
C SER A 90 -8.27 -8.78 2.50
N THR A 91 -7.67 -9.84 3.04
CA THR A 91 -7.16 -10.96 2.23
C THR A 91 -8.25 -11.54 1.36
N GLN A 92 -9.45 -11.76 1.93
CA GLN A 92 -10.63 -12.17 1.16
C GLN A 92 -10.96 -11.19 0.05
N GLY A 93 -10.94 -9.88 0.32
CA GLY A 93 -11.21 -8.85 -0.70
C GLY A 93 -10.22 -8.86 -1.86
N LYS A 94 -8.95 -9.25 -1.62
CA LYS A 94 -7.97 -9.46 -2.69
C LYS A 94 -8.34 -10.67 -3.55
N ASP A 95 -8.74 -11.77 -2.91
CA ASP A 95 -9.15 -12.98 -3.61
C ASP A 95 -10.45 -12.77 -4.40
N ASP A 96 -11.42 -12.04 -3.85
CA ASP A 96 -12.67 -11.66 -4.53
C ASP A 96 -12.36 -10.97 -5.88
N LEU A 97 -11.49 -9.96 -5.84
CA LEU A 97 -11.08 -9.21 -7.02
C LEU A 97 -10.24 -10.05 -7.99
N ARG A 98 -9.35 -10.90 -7.46
CA ARG A 98 -8.55 -11.82 -8.27
C ARG A 98 -9.42 -12.82 -9.02
N PHE A 99 -10.40 -13.42 -8.34
CA PHE A 99 -11.30 -14.38 -8.96
C PHE A 99 -12.27 -13.71 -9.94
N LEU A 100 -12.71 -12.48 -9.65
CA LEU A 100 -13.45 -11.66 -10.60
C LEU A 100 -12.60 -11.42 -11.87
N ALA A 101 -11.35 -10.98 -11.72
CA ALA A 101 -10.45 -10.77 -12.85
C ALA A 101 -10.21 -12.05 -13.66
N LYS A 102 -10.04 -13.20 -13.01
CA LYS A 102 -9.91 -14.51 -13.68
C LYS A 102 -11.16 -14.86 -14.49
N ARG A 103 -12.36 -14.68 -13.93
CA ARG A 103 -13.63 -14.93 -14.65
C ARG A 103 -13.78 -14.00 -15.83
N LEU A 104 -13.55 -12.70 -15.66
CA LEU A 104 -13.60 -11.73 -16.74
C LEU A 104 -12.61 -12.09 -17.85
N LYS A 105 -11.36 -12.45 -17.51
CA LYS A 105 -10.37 -12.88 -18.49
C LYS A 105 -10.82 -14.13 -19.24
N SER A 106 -11.28 -15.16 -18.54
CA SER A 106 -11.77 -16.40 -19.16
C SER A 106 -12.95 -16.16 -20.09
N GLN A 107 -13.82 -15.22 -19.76
CA GLN A 107 -15.04 -14.95 -20.51
C GLN A 107 -14.81 -14.02 -21.70
N PHE A 108 -13.91 -13.04 -21.54
CA PHE A 108 -13.62 -11.99 -22.52
C PHE A 108 -12.17 -12.09 -23.01
N ALA A 109 -11.69 -13.32 -23.23
CA ALA A 109 -10.33 -13.63 -23.67
C ALA A 109 -9.90 -12.79 -24.89
N GLY A 110 -10.80 -12.62 -25.87
CA GLY A 110 -10.54 -11.79 -27.06
C GLY A 110 -10.23 -10.30 -26.80
N VAL A 111 -10.53 -9.80 -25.59
CA VAL A 111 -10.23 -8.42 -25.16
C VAL A 111 -9.18 -8.39 -24.04
N LEU A 112 -9.13 -9.41 -23.17
CA LEU A 112 -8.34 -9.43 -21.93
C LEU A 112 -7.15 -10.40 -21.95
N ASP A 113 -6.83 -11.05 -23.07
CA ASP A 113 -5.66 -11.93 -23.20
C ASP A 113 -4.35 -11.20 -23.48
N ALA A 114 -4.37 -9.87 -23.61
CA ALA A 114 -3.15 -9.10 -23.72
C ALA A 114 -2.21 -9.42 -22.53
N PRO A 115 -0.95 -9.81 -22.78
CA PRO A 115 0.00 -10.03 -21.71
C PRO A 115 0.21 -8.74 -20.93
N TYR A 116 0.59 -8.87 -19.66
CA TYR A 116 1.04 -7.72 -18.89
C TYR A 116 2.16 -7.02 -19.66
N SER A 117 2.02 -5.71 -19.84
CA SER A 117 3.04 -4.85 -20.41
C SER A 117 3.35 -3.77 -19.38
N ALA A 118 4.59 -3.77 -18.87
CA ALA A 118 5.05 -2.77 -17.92
C ALA A 118 4.88 -1.34 -18.46
N GLU A 119 5.07 -1.17 -19.77
CA GLU A 119 4.90 0.10 -20.47
C GLU A 119 3.50 0.69 -20.26
N ARG A 120 2.45 -0.14 -20.33
CA ARG A 120 1.05 0.31 -20.09
C ARG A 120 0.80 0.82 -18.67
N PHE A 121 1.62 0.40 -17.71
CA PHE A 121 1.51 0.81 -16.31
C PHE A 121 2.53 1.89 -15.91
N SER A 122 3.51 2.18 -16.77
CA SER A 122 4.54 3.17 -16.48
C SER A 122 3.98 4.60 -16.31
N VAL A 123 2.83 4.90 -16.89
CA VAL A 123 2.12 6.17 -16.64
C VAL A 123 1.62 6.29 -15.20
N LEU A 124 1.19 5.18 -14.58
CA LEU A 124 0.76 5.17 -13.18
C LEU A 124 1.95 5.33 -12.23
N GLU A 125 3.09 4.72 -12.59
CA GLU A 125 4.35 4.94 -11.89
C GLU A 125 4.77 6.41 -11.98
N TYR A 126 4.76 6.99 -13.18
CA TYR A 126 5.12 8.39 -13.38
C TYR A 126 4.19 9.35 -12.63
N MET A 127 2.89 9.07 -12.60
CA MET A 127 1.93 9.81 -11.79
C MET A 127 2.29 9.75 -10.30
N GLN A 128 2.73 8.58 -9.81
CA GLN A 128 3.15 8.42 -8.43
C GLN A 128 4.47 9.13 -8.14
N ASP A 129 5.42 9.10 -9.09
CA ASP A 129 6.69 9.81 -9.01
C ASP A 129 6.45 11.31 -8.91
N LEU A 130 5.61 11.90 -9.78
CA LEU A 130 5.26 13.32 -9.72
C LEU A 130 4.74 13.70 -8.34
N LYS A 131 3.84 12.92 -7.76
CA LYS A 131 3.32 13.20 -6.42
C LYS A 131 4.46 13.27 -5.40
N TYR A 132 5.28 12.23 -5.30
CA TYR A 132 6.36 12.16 -4.30
C TYR A 132 7.48 13.17 -4.58
N TYR A 133 7.73 13.49 -5.86
CA TYR A 133 8.72 14.46 -6.31
C TYR A 133 8.43 15.85 -5.74
N TYR A 134 7.19 16.32 -5.88
CA TYR A 134 6.76 17.63 -5.39
C TYR A 134 6.46 17.64 -3.89
N GLU A 135 5.90 16.55 -3.35
CA GLU A 135 5.51 16.50 -1.94
C GLU A 135 6.73 16.32 -1.00
N PHE A 136 7.76 15.56 -1.42
CA PHE A 136 8.85 15.16 -0.51
C PHE A 136 10.27 15.30 -1.09
N SER A 137 10.44 15.74 -2.34
CA SER A 137 11.76 15.77 -2.98
C SER A 137 12.02 17.05 -3.79
N TYR A 138 12.76 16.95 -4.89
CA TYR A 138 13.29 18.04 -5.72
C TYR A 138 12.25 18.99 -6.31
N GLY A 139 10.97 18.61 -6.34
CA GLY A 139 9.90 19.49 -6.80
C GLY A 139 9.61 20.65 -5.84
N ASN A 140 10.11 20.61 -4.61
CA ASN A 140 10.05 21.73 -3.67
C ASN A 140 11.36 21.85 -2.88
N ASP A 141 12.04 22.98 -3.04
CA ASP A 141 13.31 23.31 -2.39
C ASP A 141 13.26 23.30 -0.86
N PHE A 142 12.08 23.39 -0.25
CA PHE A 142 11.92 23.24 1.19
C PHE A 142 12.22 21.81 1.66
N ASN A 143 11.96 20.79 0.84
CA ASN A 143 12.07 19.39 1.24
C ASN A 143 13.50 19.01 1.65
N LYS A 144 14.53 19.55 0.97
CA LYS A 144 15.93 19.29 1.36
C LYS A 144 16.24 19.77 2.78
N LYS A 145 15.55 20.80 3.28
CA LYS A 145 15.75 21.32 4.65
C LYS A 145 15.22 20.36 5.72
N LEU A 146 14.23 19.53 5.39
CA LEU A 146 13.66 18.54 6.32
C LEU A 146 14.69 17.47 6.72
N ALA A 147 15.68 17.20 5.87
CA ALA A 147 16.73 16.21 6.13
C ALA A 147 17.97 16.78 6.85
N CYS A 148 18.06 18.10 7.07
CA CYS A 148 19.22 18.72 7.71
C CYS A 148 19.58 18.09 9.07
N PRO A 149 18.62 17.80 9.98
CA PRO A 149 18.97 17.19 11.26
C PRO A 149 19.60 15.80 11.10
N LEU A 150 19.13 15.00 10.14
CA LEU A 150 19.61 13.64 9.91
C LEU A 150 21.02 13.64 9.30
N VAL A 151 21.27 14.50 8.31
CA VAL A 151 22.62 14.64 7.71
C VAL A 151 23.59 15.25 8.72
N SER A 152 23.16 16.23 9.52
CA SER A 152 23.98 16.82 10.58
C SER A 152 24.40 15.79 11.63
N ASP A 153 23.48 14.94 12.07
CA ASP A 153 23.77 13.84 12.99
C ASP A 153 24.78 12.84 12.41
N MET A 154 24.63 12.46 11.14
CA MET A 154 25.58 11.58 10.44
C MET A 154 26.98 12.21 10.35
N VAL A 155 27.09 13.45 9.87
CA VAL A 155 28.37 14.16 9.71
C VAL A 155 29.06 14.34 11.05
N LYS A 156 28.33 14.74 12.09
CA LYS A 156 28.89 14.91 13.44
C LYS A 156 29.51 13.61 13.96
N LYS A 157 28.83 12.47 13.80
CA LYS A 157 29.37 11.18 14.25
C LYS A 157 30.61 10.76 13.48
N PHE A 158 30.64 11.01 12.17
CA PHE A 158 31.83 10.72 11.37
C PHE A 158 33.01 11.63 11.74
N ASN A 159 32.79 12.92 11.96
CA ASN A 159 33.83 13.84 12.43
C ASN A 159 34.37 13.43 13.81
N ASP A 160 33.48 13.08 14.75
CA ASP A 160 33.88 12.60 16.08
C ASP A 160 34.77 11.33 16.03
N LEU A 161 34.61 10.50 14.98
CA LEU A 161 35.45 9.32 14.73
C LEU A 161 36.77 9.71 14.06
N ALA A 162 36.74 10.62 13.09
CA ALA A 162 37.92 11.10 12.37
C ALA A 162 38.92 11.81 13.29
N GLU A 163 38.42 12.67 14.20
CA GLU A 163 39.23 13.45 15.13
C GLU A 163 39.81 12.62 16.29
N GLY A 164 39.52 11.31 16.34
CA GLY A 164 40.08 10.42 17.37
C GLY A 164 39.66 10.81 18.79
N SER A 165 38.48 11.42 18.95
CA SER A 165 38.02 11.89 20.27
C SER A 165 38.04 10.74 21.28
N ASN A 166 38.99 10.79 22.22
CA ASN A 166 39.22 9.87 23.34
C ASN A 166 38.08 9.88 24.38
N LYS A 167 36.84 10.18 23.98
CA LYS A 167 35.63 9.86 24.75
C LYS A 167 35.34 8.37 24.56
N ALA A 168 36.28 7.55 25.02
CA ALA A 168 36.36 6.11 24.88
C ALA A 168 35.48 5.38 25.92
N SER A 169 34.23 5.80 26.03
CA SER A 169 33.20 5.07 26.75
C SER A 169 32.02 4.82 25.82
N ALA A 170 32.07 3.66 25.16
CA ALA A 170 30.96 3.00 24.45
C ALA A 170 30.29 3.80 23.31
N LYS A 171 31.03 4.21 22.27
CA LYS A 171 30.39 4.62 21.00
C LYS A 171 29.83 3.38 20.28
N PRO A 172 28.59 3.40 19.79
CA PRO A 172 28.01 2.26 19.08
C PRO A 172 28.71 2.05 17.72
N LEU A 173 29.01 0.79 17.38
CA LEU A 173 29.62 0.41 16.10
C LEU A 173 28.70 0.61 14.89
N GLY A 174 27.38 0.66 15.13
CA GLY A 174 26.38 0.90 14.10
C GLY A 174 25.20 1.66 14.67
N LEU A 175 24.62 2.53 13.84
CA LEU A 175 23.42 3.28 14.15
C LEU A 175 22.37 3.01 13.08
N PHE A 176 21.20 2.58 13.51
CA PHE A 176 20.12 2.17 12.62
C PHE A 176 18.87 3.03 12.88
N TYR A 177 18.42 3.74 11.85
CA TYR A 177 17.21 4.55 11.90
C TYR A 177 16.12 3.92 11.03
N PHE A 178 14.98 3.58 11.64
CA PHE A 178 13.81 3.04 10.93
C PHE A 178 12.80 4.16 10.71
N SER A 179 12.34 4.31 9.46
CA SER A 179 11.47 5.42 9.09
C SER A 179 10.57 5.06 7.89
N HIS A 180 10.05 6.09 7.23
CA HIS A 180 9.13 6.05 6.10
C HIS A 180 9.76 6.69 4.85
N SER A 181 9.08 6.56 3.71
CA SER A 181 9.48 7.21 2.45
C SER A 181 9.54 8.74 2.59
N ALA A 182 8.68 9.33 3.41
CA ALA A 182 8.65 10.76 3.73
C ALA A 182 9.92 11.26 4.46
N THR A 183 10.78 10.38 4.99
CA THR A 183 12.11 10.76 5.52
C THR A 183 13.21 10.44 4.52
N HIS A 184 13.10 9.32 3.79
CA HIS A 184 14.11 8.92 2.80
C HIS A 184 14.20 9.91 1.64
N LEU A 185 13.07 10.35 1.08
CA LEU A 185 13.07 11.24 -0.08
C LEU A 185 13.74 12.60 0.23
N PRO A 186 13.42 13.30 1.33
CA PRO A 186 14.18 14.49 1.73
C PRO A 186 15.68 14.25 1.90
N LEU A 187 16.07 13.10 2.45
CA LEU A 187 17.47 12.73 2.66
C LEU A 187 18.20 12.55 1.34
N LEU A 188 17.65 11.77 0.41
CA LEU A 188 18.20 11.60 -0.93
C LEU A 188 18.31 12.95 -1.67
N THR A 189 17.29 13.79 -1.53
CA THR A 189 17.24 15.13 -2.11
C THR A 189 18.37 16.02 -1.59
N LEU A 190 18.57 16.07 -0.27
CA LEU A 190 19.63 16.87 0.35
C LEU A 190 21.03 16.37 -0.06
N LEU A 191 21.18 15.05 -0.21
CA LEU A 191 22.43 14.42 -0.69
C LEU A 191 22.60 14.47 -2.20
N LYS A 192 21.65 15.04 -2.95
CA LYS A 192 21.63 15.11 -4.41
C LYS A 192 21.77 13.75 -5.11
N LEU A 193 21.11 12.72 -4.55
CA LEU A 193 21.08 11.38 -5.12
C LEU A 193 19.86 11.19 -6.01
N LYS A 194 20.05 10.65 -7.22
CA LYS A 194 18.96 10.37 -8.18
C LYS A 194 18.19 11.63 -8.59
N GLU A 195 18.92 12.74 -8.71
CA GLU A 195 18.44 13.97 -9.30
C GLU A 195 18.44 13.86 -10.82
N ASP A 196 17.31 14.19 -11.44
CA ASP A 196 17.20 14.26 -12.89
C ASP A 196 17.83 15.55 -13.43
N THR A 197 18.29 15.50 -14.69
CA THR A 197 18.77 16.70 -15.40
C THR A 197 17.63 17.67 -15.73
N GLU A 198 16.41 17.15 -15.87
CA GLU A 198 15.20 17.92 -16.14
C GLU A 198 14.16 17.66 -15.04
N HIS A 199 13.45 18.70 -14.60
CA HIS A 199 12.38 18.53 -13.63
C HIS A 199 11.25 17.67 -14.18
N LEU A 200 10.78 16.72 -13.37
CA LEU A 200 9.58 15.96 -13.69
C LEU A 200 8.37 16.91 -13.70
N THR A 201 7.62 16.92 -14.80
CA THR A 201 6.37 17.67 -14.94
C THR A 201 5.26 16.76 -15.46
N HIS A 202 4.01 17.20 -15.34
CA HIS A 202 2.86 16.47 -15.88
C HIS A 202 2.90 16.28 -17.40
N SER A 203 3.65 17.11 -18.14
CA SER A 203 3.66 17.13 -19.61
C SER A 203 4.87 16.45 -20.26
N ASN A 204 5.96 16.22 -19.53
CA ASN A 204 7.19 15.64 -20.10
C ASN A 204 7.33 14.12 -19.90
N TYR A 205 6.26 13.41 -19.50
CA TYR A 205 6.27 11.94 -19.36
C TYR A 205 6.93 11.20 -20.55
N PRO A 206 6.65 11.52 -21.83
CA PRO A 206 7.29 10.82 -22.96
C PRO A 206 8.82 10.98 -22.99
N ALA A 207 9.35 12.11 -22.52
CA ALA A 207 10.78 12.38 -22.44
C ALA A 207 11.43 11.74 -21.20
N MET A 208 10.66 11.49 -20.14
CA MET A 208 11.12 10.99 -18.84
C MET A 208 11.10 9.46 -18.71
N SER A 209 11.24 8.75 -19.84
CA SER A 209 11.27 7.28 -19.87
C SER A 209 12.50 6.68 -19.17
N ARG A 210 13.61 7.43 -19.08
CA ARG A 210 14.87 7.04 -18.42
C ARG A 210 15.24 7.94 -17.24
N ARG A 211 14.24 8.51 -16.58
CA ARG A 211 14.45 9.36 -15.40
C ARG A 211 15.17 8.61 -14.27
N GLU A 212 15.97 9.33 -13.51
CA GLU A 212 16.64 8.86 -12.30
C GLU A 212 15.67 8.83 -11.11
N PHE A 213 14.75 9.80 -11.02
CA PHE A 213 13.74 9.86 -9.97
C PHE A 213 12.59 8.89 -10.28
N MET A 214 12.78 7.65 -9.84
CA MET A 214 11.80 6.58 -9.96
C MET A 214 11.51 6.00 -8.57
N THR A 215 10.35 6.32 -8.00
CA THR A 215 10.00 5.98 -6.60
C THR A 215 10.04 4.48 -6.33
N SER A 216 9.67 3.66 -7.32
CA SER A 216 9.74 2.19 -7.25
C SER A 216 11.16 1.65 -7.06
N THR A 217 12.19 2.42 -7.45
CA THR A 217 13.59 2.03 -7.36
C THR A 217 14.31 2.72 -6.20
N ILE A 218 14.04 4.02 -5.98
CA ILE A 218 14.77 4.82 -4.98
C ILE A 218 14.16 4.71 -3.58
N VAL A 219 12.84 4.51 -3.49
CA VAL A 219 12.12 4.32 -2.21
C VAL A 219 11.07 3.19 -2.28
N PRO A 220 11.43 1.97 -2.71
CA PRO A 220 10.55 0.82 -2.59
C PRO A 220 10.20 0.51 -1.13
N PHE A 221 9.28 -0.43 -0.92
CA PHE A 221 9.17 -1.04 0.40
C PHE A 221 10.52 -1.58 0.84
N THR A 222 10.89 -1.36 2.11
CA THR A 222 12.20 -1.70 2.69
C THR A 222 13.41 -0.95 2.10
N ALA A 223 13.18 0.16 1.40
CA ALA A 223 14.27 1.06 0.99
C ALA A 223 15.17 1.43 2.18
N ASN A 224 16.47 1.49 1.90
CA ASN A 224 17.51 1.77 2.90
C ASN A 224 18.66 2.54 2.26
N LEU A 225 19.34 3.36 3.06
CA LEU A 225 20.57 4.06 2.72
C LEU A 225 21.59 3.77 3.82
N VAL A 226 22.80 3.35 3.43
CA VAL A 226 23.89 3.04 4.37
C VAL A 226 25.06 3.94 4.05
N ALA A 227 25.52 4.69 5.04
CA ALA A 227 26.79 5.42 5.00
C ALA A 227 27.80 4.70 5.89
N ALA A 228 28.97 4.38 5.35
CA ALA A 228 30.04 3.70 6.07
C ALA A 228 31.29 4.59 6.12
N PHE A 229 31.88 4.69 7.31
CA PHE A 229 33.14 5.41 7.52
C PHE A 229 34.30 4.40 7.53
N TYR A 230 35.34 4.69 6.74
CA TYR A 230 36.55 3.87 6.64
C TYR A 230 37.73 4.69 7.17
N LYS A 231 38.69 4.00 7.81
CA LYS A 231 39.93 4.58 8.33
C LYS A 231 41.12 3.83 7.76
#